data_AF-A0A0R1WHC9-F1
#
_entry.id   AF-A0A0R1WHC9-F1
#
_cell.length_a   1.000
_cell.length_b   1.000
_cell.length_c   1.000
_cell.angle_alpha   90.00
_cell.angle_beta   90.00
_cell.angle_gamma   90.00
#
_symmetry.space_group_name_H-M   'P 1'
#
loop_
_entity.id
_entity.type
_entity.pdbx_description
1 polymer ?
#
loop_
_entity_poly.entity_id
_entity_poly.type
_entity_poly.pdbx_seq_one_letter_code
_entity_poly.pdbx_strand_id
1 'polypeptide(L)' 'MKKEHGQVTGLIWRGAADLTTYQKLRDYAAAHELSVATAAKQIIKQTLDAIER' A
#
# COMPACT_ATOMS: atom_id res chain seq x y z
N MET A 1 -18.65 -12.56 -1.75
CA MET A 1 -17.64 -12.03 -2.69
C MET A 1 -16.66 -13.14 -3.03
N LYS A 2 -16.42 -13.44 -4.32
CA LYS A 2 -15.37 -14.39 -4.73
C LYS A 2 -14.01 -13.72 -4.49
N LYS A 3 -13.18 -14.29 -3.61
CA LYS A 3 -11.82 -13.80 -3.37
C LYS A 3 -10.94 -14.22 -4.54
N GLU A 4 -10.17 -13.29 -5.07
CA GLU A 4 -9.23 -13.58 -6.16
C GLU A 4 -8.01 -14.35 -5.64
N HIS A 5 -7.38 -15.14 -6.50
CA HIS A 5 -6.17 -15.86 -6.15
C HIS A 5 -5.05 -14.87 -5.82
N GLY A 6 -4.39 -15.02 -4.66
CA GLY A 6 -3.36 -14.10 -4.18
C GLY A 6 -3.87 -12.83 -3.51
N GLN A 7 -5.16 -12.72 -3.18
CA GLN A 7 -5.73 -11.52 -2.56
C GLN A 7 -5.17 -11.26 -1.14
N VAL A 8 -4.38 -10.20 -0.99
CA VAL A 8 -4.11 -9.59 0.32
C VAL A 8 -5.36 -8.85 0.78
N THR A 9 -5.94 -9.29 1.91
CA THR A 9 -7.22 -8.77 2.42
C THR A 9 -7.11 -7.53 3.29
N GLY A 10 -5.88 -7.12 3.64
CA GLY A 10 -5.62 -5.91 4.41
C GLY A 10 -4.15 -5.76 4.76
N LEU A 11 -3.72 -4.51 4.93
CA LEU A 11 -2.45 -4.14 5.56
C LEU A 11 -2.79 -3.67 6.97
N ILE A 12 -2.01 -4.09 7.97
CA ILE A 12 -2.23 -3.73 9.37
C ILE A 12 -0.99 -2.98 9.85
N TRP A 13 -1.19 -1.74 10.27
CA TRP A 13 -0.17 -0.87 10.85
C TRP A 13 -0.24 -0.97 12.37
N ARG A 14 0.82 -1.45 13.02
CA ARG A 14 0.86 -1.64 14.47
C ARG A 14 1.95 -0.78 15.10
N GLY A 15 1.54 0.15 15.95
CA GLY A 15 2.45 1.01 16.72
C GLY A 15 2.77 2.34 16.03
N ALA A 16 3.54 3.17 16.73
CA ALA A 16 3.77 4.56 16.34
C ALA A 16 4.55 4.71 15.02
N ALA A 17 5.55 3.84 14.78
CA ALA A 17 6.35 3.89 13.55
C ALA A 17 5.51 3.57 12.30
N ASP A 18 4.65 2.55 12.40
CA ASP A 18 3.74 2.16 11.33
C ASP A 18 2.70 3.25 11.05
N LEU A 19 2.26 3.99 12.09
CA LEU A 19 1.32 5.10 11.93
C LEU A 19 1.91 6.23 11.09
N THR A 20 3.18 6.59 11.30
CA THR A 20 3.88 7.59 10.47
C THR A 20 3.98 7.14 9.01
N THR A 21 4.26 5.85 8.77
CA THR A 21 4.30 5.28 7.42
C THR A 21 2.91 5.31 6.77
N TYR A 22 1.87 4.95 7.52
CA TYR A 22 0.48 5.04 7.05
C TYR A 22 0.08 6.47 6.69
N GLN A 23 0.45 7.47 7.51
CA GLN A 23 0.17 8.87 7.23
C GLN A 23 0.81 9.32 5.90
N LYS A 24 2.09 9.01 5.69
CA LYS A 24 2.79 9.29 4.43
C LYS A 24 2.09 8.62 3.24
N LEU A 25 1.71 7.36 3.38
CA LEU A 25 0.99 6.63 2.34
C LEU A 25 -0.39 7.26 2.05
N ARG A 26 -1.11 7.69 3.08
CA ARG A 26 -2.41 8.35 2.93
C ARG A 26 -2.28 9.69 2.22
N ASP A 27 -1.28 10.48 2.58
CA ASP A 27 -1.05 11.79 1.97
C ASP A 27 -0.63 11.65 0.50
N TYR A 28 0.23 10.67 0.19
CA TYR A 28 0.54 10.27 -1.18
C TYR A 28 -0.73 9.84 -1.95
N ALA A 29 -1.55 8.97 -1.35
CA ALA A 29 -2.78 8.52 -2.00
C ALA A 29 -3.71 9.69 -2.33
N ALA A 30 -3.86 10.65 -1.40
CA ALA A 30 -4.66 11.86 -1.62
C ALA A 30 -4.11 12.75 -2.74
N ALA A 31 -2.79 12.96 -2.78
CA ALA A 31 -2.14 13.77 -3.81
C ALA A 31 -2.27 13.19 -5.23
N HIS A 32 -2.50 11.88 -5.34
CA HIS A 32 -2.63 11.15 -6.60
C HIS A 32 -4.08 10.69 -6.89
N GLU A 33 -5.06 11.16 -6.12
CA GLU A 33 -6.49 10.78 -6.28
C GLU A 33 -6.72 9.26 -6.20
N LEU A 34 -5.92 8.56 -5.39
CA LEU A 34 -5.98 7.11 -5.19
C LEU A 34 -6.61 6.74 -3.83
N SER A 35 -7.16 5.52 -3.76
CA SER A 35 -7.39 4.90 -2.45
C SER A 35 -6.06 4.50 -1.80
N VAL A 36 -6.00 4.50 -0.47
CA VAL A 36 -4.80 4.04 0.28
C VAL A 36 -4.38 2.62 -0.13
N ALA A 37 -5.33 1.73 -0.36
CA ALA A 37 -5.06 0.36 -0.80
C ALA A 37 -4.46 0.30 -2.22
N THR A 38 -4.96 1.14 -3.13
CA THR A 38 -4.42 1.24 -4.50
C THR A 38 -2.99 1.78 -4.47
N ALA A 39 -2.76 2.86 -3.72
CA ALA A 39 -1.43 3.44 -3.54
C ALA A 39 -0.44 2.43 -2.95
N ALA A 40 -0.86 1.67 -1.92
CA ALA A 40 -0.02 0.64 -1.31
C ALA A 40 0.39 -0.43 -2.33
N LYS A 41 -0.56 -0.96 -3.10
CA LYS A 41 -0.30 -1.97 -4.14
C LYS A 41 0.67 -1.43 -5.19
N GLN A 42 0.50 -0.19 -5.62
CA GLN A 42 1.35 0.44 -6.62
C GLN A 42 2.80 0.58 -6.11
N ILE A 43 2.98 1.09 -4.89
CA ILE A 43 4.31 1.27 -4.30
C ILE A 43 5.02 -0.08 -4.09
N ILE A 44 4.30 -1.09 -3.58
CA ILE A 44 4.85 -2.44 -3.43
C ILE A 44 5.31 -3.00 -4.77
N LYS A 45 4.47 -2.91 -5.81
CA LYS A 45 4.82 -3.37 -7.16
C LYS A 45 6.07 -2.66 -7.69
N GLN A 46 6.09 -1.33 -7.64
CA GLN A 46 7.23 -0.53 -8.12
C GLN A 46 8.54 -0.89 -7.37
N THR A 47 8.44 -1.17 -6.07
CA THR A 47 9.60 -1.52 -5.25
C THR A 47 10.14 -2.90 -5.62
N LEU A 48 9.26 -3.90 -5.77
CA LEU A 48 9.66 -5.25 -6.18
C LEU A 48 10.26 -5.24 -7.60
N ASP A 49 9.61 -4.57 -8.55
CA ASP A 49 10.12 -4.41 -9.92
C ASP A 49 11.51 -3.73 -9.98
N ALA A 50 11.83 -2.86 -9.00
CA ALA A 50 13.12 -2.18 -8.91
C ALA A 50 14.21 -3.06 -8.26
N ILE A 51 13.85 -4.01 -7.39
CA ILE A 51 14.78 -4.94 -6.74
C ILE A 51 15.19 -6.07 -7.70
N GLU A 52 14.30 -6.46 -8.61
CA GLU A 52 14.53 -7.54 -9.58
C GLU A 52 15.36 -7.11 -10.81
N ARG A 53 15.79 -5.84 -10.87
CA ARG A 53 16.66 -5.28 -11.94
C ARG A 53 18.12 -5.28 -11.52
#